data_AF-A0A970WNM2-F1
#
_entry.id   AF-A0A970WNM2-F1
#
_cell.length_a   1.000
_cell.length_b   1.000
_cell.length_c   1.000
_cell.angle_alpha   90.00
_cell.angle_beta   90.00
_cell.angle_gamma   90.00
#
_symmetry.space_group_name_H-M   'P 1'
#
loop_
_entity.id
_entity.type
_entity.pdbx_description
1 polymer ?
#
loop_
_entity_poly.entity_id
_entity_poly.type
_entity_poly.pdbx_seq_one_letter_code
_entity_poly.pdbx_strand_id
1 'polypeptide(L)'
;MWRTLWMIGGALGAVLLLVGIPAAAEPEARVFQMEKISLLGGEPGSATVSPGGRYLPLGYTPFNEVKKYPELKSDRPLYGSVSFGQIPTDANSGIRFYFVIDASESTDNEKAEEPGAIVEIGSRQSPGTRNYDRLYFDANRDLDLTNDPVTKPMADPSNLGSSSSGVVFDILSVPVKEADGLGASPLEVLPRLRLQGSARAYVSFATATARKGTIELGGQKYTAMLTQPAVITGRYDTPYTSLILVPQNNSPSVFRGLMSQQYLSTMFWDAGNFFKISASPDGDRLTISPYGGDTGVLKVDAGDRKDAERLGVSGILRSGETTLRFGEMSYLSTAEKLPKHNIPVGDYLPLSLSVDVGTLTVGLSQNYYSTEAPYARVAEPAAGVTIQKDKPFVLGFGGKPVVIFTAPTQGQVFKPGDTVKLRAMMIDPKLNLLIRGLSDTTQKLSERTYRISGQTVTVPMYAPLAPTVTVTNSLGEQVAEGTMPFG
;
A
#
# COMPACT_ATOMS: atom_id res chain seq x y z
N MET A 1 82.26 14.67 -36.56
CA MET A 1 82.30 15.66 -37.67
C MET A 1 80.96 15.56 -38.40
N TRP A 2 80.34 16.67 -38.79
CA TRP A 2 78.95 16.87 -39.32
C TRP A 2 77.95 17.26 -38.22
N ARG A 3 77.61 18.54 -38.01
CA ARG A 3 76.96 19.62 -38.80
C ARG A 3 75.43 19.68 -38.61
N THR A 4 75.04 20.78 -38.00
CA THR A 4 73.72 21.40 -37.78
C THR A 4 73.06 21.84 -39.10
N LEU A 5 71.71 21.76 -39.19
CA LEU A 5 70.85 22.87 -39.66
C LEU A 5 69.36 22.66 -39.28
N TRP A 6 68.69 23.78 -39.04
CA TRP A 6 67.30 23.98 -38.57
C TRP A 6 66.21 23.80 -39.65
N MET A 7 64.94 23.50 -39.26
CA MET A 7 63.77 24.44 -39.17
C MET A 7 62.37 23.77 -39.28
N ILE A 8 61.49 24.18 -38.35
CA ILE A 8 60.04 24.51 -38.46
C ILE A 8 58.97 23.41 -38.69
N GLY A 9 58.00 23.36 -37.76
CA GLY A 9 56.58 23.54 -38.12
C GLY A 9 55.57 22.49 -37.62
N GLY A 10 54.65 22.91 -36.75
CA GLY A 10 53.28 22.33 -36.68
C GLY A 10 52.78 21.89 -35.31
N ALA A 11 52.43 22.82 -34.42
CA ALA A 11 51.53 22.54 -33.30
C ALA A 11 50.08 22.65 -33.76
N LEU A 12 49.37 21.52 -33.92
CA LEU A 12 47.92 21.50 -34.07
C LEU A 12 47.28 21.65 -32.67
N GLY A 13 46.82 22.85 -32.35
CA GLY A 13 45.90 23.08 -31.24
C GLY A 13 44.48 22.70 -31.64
N ALA A 14 43.94 21.63 -31.05
CA ALA A 14 42.52 21.32 -31.14
C ALA A 14 41.75 22.30 -30.24
N VAL A 15 41.09 23.28 -30.86
CA VAL A 15 40.12 24.16 -30.20
C VAL A 15 38.84 23.33 -30.01
N LEU A 16 38.61 22.84 -28.79
CA LEU A 16 37.30 22.32 -28.39
C LEU A 16 36.34 23.52 -28.28
N LEU A 17 35.53 23.72 -29.33
CA LEU A 17 34.35 24.58 -29.25
C LEU A 17 33.35 23.91 -28.31
N LEU A 18 33.33 24.36 -27.05
CA LEU A 18 32.22 24.14 -26.12
C LEU A 18 31.00 24.86 -26.70
N VAL A 19 30.27 24.18 -27.57
CA VAL A 19 28.93 24.57 -27.96
C VAL A 19 28.09 24.49 -26.69
N GLY A 20 27.75 25.65 -26.12
CA GLY A 20 26.87 25.74 -24.97
C GLY A 20 25.54 25.09 -25.32
N ILE A 21 25.29 23.90 -24.74
CA ILE A 21 23.98 23.29 -24.79
C ILE A 21 23.06 24.26 -24.03
N PRO A 22 22.01 24.80 -24.66
CA PRO A 22 21.08 25.68 -23.95
C PRO A 22 20.52 24.93 -22.75
N ALA A 23 20.52 25.58 -21.59
CA ALA A 23 19.89 25.04 -20.40
C ALA A 23 18.46 24.64 -20.75
N ALA A 24 18.10 23.38 -20.53
CA ALA A 24 16.74 22.91 -20.75
C ALA A 24 15.80 23.78 -19.89
N ALA A 25 14.74 24.32 -20.51
CA ALA A 25 13.74 25.09 -19.80
C ALA A 25 13.18 24.27 -18.63
N GLU A 26 12.97 24.90 -17.47
CA GLU A 26 12.39 24.21 -16.33
C GLU A 26 11.00 23.68 -16.71
N PRO A 27 10.69 22.40 -16.39
CA PRO A 27 9.43 21.81 -16.78
C PRO A 27 8.27 22.52 -16.08
N GLU A 28 7.35 23.13 -16.84
CA GLU A 28 6.19 23.82 -16.28
C GLU A 28 5.14 22.84 -15.72
N ALA A 29 4.30 23.34 -14.80
CA ALA A 29 3.16 22.59 -14.31
C ALA A 29 2.14 22.36 -15.45
N ARG A 30 1.63 21.12 -15.55
CA ARG A 30 0.67 20.70 -16.56
C ARG A 30 -0.65 20.38 -15.91
N VAL A 31 -1.75 20.90 -16.48
CA VAL A 31 -3.12 20.68 -15.97
C VAL A 31 -3.89 19.86 -17.00
N PHE A 32 -4.56 18.81 -16.54
CA PHE A 32 -5.34 17.89 -17.35
C PHE A 32 -6.80 17.92 -16.89
N GLN A 33 -7.72 17.94 -17.85
CA GLN A 33 -9.15 17.86 -17.58
C GLN A 33 -9.55 16.41 -17.32
N MET A 34 -10.45 16.23 -16.35
CA MET A 34 -10.94 14.94 -15.92
C MET A 34 -12.46 14.94 -15.94
N GLU A 35 -13.06 13.91 -16.53
CA GLU A 35 -14.50 13.75 -16.63
C GLU A 35 -15.03 12.85 -15.50
N LYS A 36 -16.23 13.16 -14.99
CA LYS A 36 -16.93 12.26 -14.07
C LYS A 36 -17.44 11.05 -14.84
N ILE A 37 -17.06 9.86 -14.41
CA ILE A 37 -17.55 8.59 -14.96
C ILE A 37 -18.30 7.79 -13.90
N SER A 38 -19.26 6.99 -14.35
CA SER A 38 -19.86 5.94 -13.51
C SER A 38 -18.89 4.77 -13.41
N LEU A 39 -18.71 4.25 -12.20
CA LEU A 39 -18.06 2.95 -11.97
C LEU A 39 -19.07 1.80 -12.02
N LEU A 40 -20.35 2.13 -12.09
CA LEU A 40 -21.46 1.20 -12.27
C LEU A 40 -21.75 1.09 -13.77
N GLY A 41 -21.53 -0.07 -14.39
CA GLY A 41 -21.94 -0.29 -15.78
C GLY A 41 -20.86 -0.16 -16.86
N GLY A 42 -19.59 -0.46 -16.56
CA GLY A 42 -18.55 -0.47 -17.59
C GLY A 42 -18.83 -1.48 -18.70
N GLU A 43 -18.48 -1.15 -19.95
CA GLU A 43 -18.65 -2.07 -21.08
C GLU A 43 -18.00 -3.44 -20.79
N PRO A 44 -18.70 -4.56 -21.05
CA PRO A 44 -18.15 -5.90 -20.91
C PRO A 44 -16.84 -6.02 -21.70
N GLY A 45 -15.73 -6.32 -21.01
CA GLY A 45 -14.42 -6.48 -21.65
C GLY A 45 -13.54 -5.23 -21.65
N SER A 46 -14.06 -4.05 -21.29
CA SER A 46 -13.18 -3.02 -20.76
C SER A 46 -12.60 -3.58 -19.46
N ALA A 47 -11.27 -3.62 -19.34
CA ALA A 47 -10.64 -4.13 -18.14
C ALA A 47 -10.89 -3.13 -17.00
N THR A 48 -12.10 -3.16 -16.45
CA THR A 48 -12.56 -2.32 -15.36
C THR A 48 -11.66 -2.61 -14.18
N VAL A 49 -10.94 -1.59 -13.77
CA VAL A 49 -10.36 -1.54 -12.44
C VAL A 49 -11.54 -1.75 -11.51
N SER A 50 -11.58 -2.89 -10.82
CA SER A 50 -12.58 -3.10 -9.78
C SER A 50 -12.49 -1.90 -8.84
N PRO A 51 -13.58 -1.14 -8.62
CA PRO A 51 -13.57 -0.04 -7.70
C PRO A 51 -13.28 -0.65 -6.33
N GLY A 52 -12.00 -0.67 -5.95
CA GLY A 52 -11.57 -1.11 -4.65
C GLY A 52 -12.41 -0.34 -3.65
N GLY A 53 -13.05 -1.04 -2.73
CA GLY A 53 -13.84 -0.42 -1.69
C GLY A 53 -13.11 -0.49 -0.36
N ARG A 54 -13.52 0.35 0.58
CA ARG A 54 -13.09 0.25 1.96
C ARG A 54 -13.70 -1.02 2.56
N TYR A 55 -12.86 -2.03 2.83
CA TYR A 55 -13.29 -3.30 3.43
C TYR A 55 -13.40 -3.17 4.94
N LEU A 56 -14.50 -3.68 5.49
CA LEU A 56 -14.80 -3.63 6.91
C LEU A 56 -15.20 -5.03 7.39
N PRO A 57 -14.54 -5.57 8.42
CA PRO A 57 -15.01 -6.79 9.06
C PRO A 57 -16.34 -6.52 9.75
N LEU A 58 -17.25 -7.50 9.69
CA LEU A 58 -18.54 -7.46 10.36
C LEU A 58 -18.51 -8.32 11.62
N GLY A 59 -19.27 -7.90 12.63
CA GLY A 59 -19.44 -8.62 13.89
C GLY A 59 -20.85 -9.17 14.06
N TYR A 60 -21.04 -10.01 15.08
CA TYR A 60 -22.35 -10.54 15.49
C TYR A 60 -22.92 -9.85 16.73
N THR A 61 -22.19 -8.88 17.28
CA THR A 61 -22.59 -8.14 18.48
C THR A 61 -23.08 -6.75 18.07
N PRO A 62 -24.25 -6.30 18.56
CA PRO A 62 -24.71 -4.93 18.34
C PRO A 62 -23.78 -3.90 18.99
N PHE A 63 -23.77 -2.69 18.45
CA PHE A 63 -23.05 -1.55 19.01
C PHE A 63 -23.91 -0.91 20.10
N ASN A 64 -23.32 -0.65 21.27
CA ASN A 64 -24.02 -0.04 22.40
C ASN A 64 -24.40 1.42 22.15
N GLU A 65 -23.74 2.07 21.18
CA GLU A 65 -24.02 3.44 20.77
C GLU A 65 -25.32 3.56 19.95
N VAL A 66 -25.76 2.47 19.30
CA VAL A 66 -27.01 2.47 18.54
C VAL A 66 -28.19 2.40 19.50
N LYS A 67 -29.07 3.40 19.44
CA LYS A 67 -30.23 3.53 20.34
C LYS A 67 -31.29 2.50 20.03
N LYS A 68 -31.49 2.20 18.74
CA LYS A 68 -32.56 1.31 18.29
C LYS A 68 -32.16 0.56 17.02
N TYR A 69 -32.36 -0.75 17.05
CA TYR A 69 -32.27 -1.64 15.91
C TYR A 69 -33.68 -1.98 15.40
N PRO A 70 -33.86 -2.26 14.10
CA PRO A 70 -35.11 -2.81 13.58
C PRO A 70 -35.39 -4.19 14.18
N GLU A 71 -36.60 -4.69 13.99
CA GLU A 71 -36.92 -6.07 14.33
C GLU A 71 -36.22 -7.01 13.34
N LEU A 72 -35.06 -7.53 13.76
CA LEU A 72 -34.20 -8.39 12.94
C LEU A 72 -34.81 -9.79 12.83
N LYS A 73 -34.73 -10.39 11.64
CA LYS A 73 -35.32 -11.71 11.34
C LYS A 73 -34.30 -12.83 11.30
N SER A 74 -33.04 -12.54 10.99
CA SER A 74 -31.98 -13.53 11.11
C SER A 74 -31.66 -13.80 12.58
N ASP A 75 -31.35 -15.05 12.89
CA ASP A 75 -30.76 -15.46 14.16
C ASP A 75 -29.34 -14.93 14.36
N ARG A 76 -28.68 -14.50 13.27
CA ARG A 76 -27.29 -14.07 13.25
C ARG A 76 -27.08 -12.85 12.33
N PRO A 77 -27.71 -11.71 12.64
CA PRO A 77 -27.50 -10.46 11.91
C PRO A 77 -26.04 -10.01 11.98
N LEU A 78 -25.61 -9.24 10.96
CA LEU A 78 -24.25 -8.74 10.83
C LEU A 78 -24.19 -7.25 11.11
N TYR A 79 -23.47 -6.87 12.16
CA TYR A 79 -23.33 -5.49 12.59
C TYR A 79 -22.01 -4.90 12.09
N GLY A 80 -22.03 -3.64 11.70
CA GLY A 80 -20.83 -2.91 11.31
C GLY A 80 -20.94 -1.41 11.53
N SER A 81 -19.79 -0.75 11.43
CA SER A 81 -19.70 0.71 11.32
C SER A 81 -18.67 1.10 10.27
N VAL A 82 -18.93 2.21 9.60
CA VAL A 82 -18.05 2.79 8.56
C VAL A 82 -17.79 4.25 8.89
N SER A 83 -16.61 4.76 8.57
CA SER A 83 -16.32 6.18 8.66
C SER A 83 -15.97 6.76 7.28
N PHE A 84 -16.70 7.78 6.86
CA PHE A 84 -16.43 8.53 5.63
C PHE A 84 -15.66 9.81 5.98
N GLY A 85 -14.70 10.22 5.16
CA GLY A 85 -13.81 11.35 5.45
C GLY A 85 -12.74 11.04 6.50
N GLN A 86 -12.52 9.77 6.86
CA GLN A 86 -11.53 9.41 7.86
C GLN A 86 -10.10 9.56 7.33
N ILE A 87 -9.29 10.35 8.02
CA ILE A 87 -7.86 10.47 7.85
C ILE A 87 -7.21 9.18 8.43
N PRO A 88 -6.43 8.42 7.65
CA PRO A 88 -5.81 7.16 8.10
C PRO A 88 -4.97 7.24 9.37
N THR A 89 -4.39 8.40 9.66
CA THR A 89 -3.57 8.63 10.86
C THR A 89 -4.38 9.04 12.08
N ASP A 90 -5.67 9.32 11.92
CA ASP A 90 -6.57 9.67 13.02
C ASP A 90 -7.80 8.76 13.01
N ALA A 91 -7.79 7.76 13.89
CA ALA A 91 -8.88 6.79 14.03
C ALA A 91 -10.22 7.43 14.44
N ASN A 92 -10.19 8.64 15.00
CA ASN A 92 -11.38 9.37 15.46
C ASN A 92 -11.87 10.40 14.43
N SER A 93 -11.13 10.60 13.34
CA SER A 93 -11.53 11.49 12.25
C SER A 93 -12.62 10.90 11.36
N GLY A 94 -13.26 11.78 10.59
CA GLY A 94 -14.35 11.43 9.69
C GLY A 94 -15.70 11.32 10.39
N ILE A 95 -16.70 10.99 9.60
CA ILE A 95 -18.08 10.84 10.04
C ILE A 95 -18.41 9.35 10.11
N ARG A 96 -18.71 8.86 11.30
CA ARG A 96 -19.09 7.47 11.54
C ARG A 96 -20.59 7.25 11.29
N PHE A 97 -20.90 6.12 10.66
CA PHE A 97 -22.24 5.60 10.40
C PHE A 97 -22.31 4.16 10.91
N TYR A 98 -23.45 3.78 11.45
CA TYR A 98 -23.74 2.42 11.90
C TYR A 98 -24.68 1.73 10.92
N PHE A 99 -24.57 0.41 10.80
CA PHE A 99 -25.46 -0.38 9.98
C PHE A 99 -25.61 -1.80 10.50
N VAL A 100 -26.70 -2.44 10.10
CA VAL A 100 -26.93 -3.87 10.30
C VAL A 100 -27.41 -4.49 9.00
N ILE A 101 -26.84 -5.66 8.67
CA ILE A 101 -27.25 -6.48 7.54
C ILE A 101 -28.01 -7.69 8.07
N ASP A 102 -29.18 -7.93 7.50
CA ASP A 102 -30.14 -8.93 7.95
C ASP A 102 -30.77 -9.68 6.77
N ALA A 103 -31.42 -10.79 7.07
CA ALA A 103 -32.22 -11.54 6.11
C ALA A 103 -33.70 -11.13 6.19
N SER A 104 -34.43 -11.14 5.08
CA SER A 104 -35.87 -10.90 5.07
C SER A 104 -36.69 -12.04 5.66
N GLU A 105 -36.13 -13.24 5.67
CA GLU A 105 -36.75 -14.48 6.13
C GLU A 105 -35.89 -15.09 7.25
N SER A 106 -36.54 -15.78 8.19
CA SER A 106 -35.86 -16.47 9.30
C SER A 106 -34.94 -17.56 8.77
N THR A 107 -33.71 -17.60 9.25
CA THR A 107 -32.67 -18.55 8.83
C THR A 107 -32.70 -19.90 9.55
N ASP A 108 -33.85 -20.29 10.13
CA ASP A 108 -34.05 -21.38 11.12
C ASP A 108 -33.64 -22.81 10.69
N ASN A 109 -33.10 -23.04 9.49
CA ASN A 109 -32.94 -24.40 8.94
C ASN A 109 -31.52 -24.85 8.58
N GLU A 110 -30.46 -24.08 8.85
CA GLU A 110 -29.09 -24.58 8.67
C GLU A 110 -28.46 -24.96 10.01
N LYS A 111 -28.46 -26.27 10.31
CA LYS A 111 -27.63 -26.83 11.39
C LYS A 111 -26.21 -26.27 11.25
N ALA A 112 -25.77 -25.51 12.25
CA ALA A 112 -24.42 -25.00 12.31
C ALA A 112 -23.44 -26.18 12.13
N GLU A 113 -22.68 -26.19 11.02
CA GLU A 113 -21.60 -27.16 10.86
C GLU A 113 -20.62 -27.00 12.04
N GLU A 114 -20.30 -28.13 12.67
CA GLU A 114 -19.39 -28.15 13.81
C GLU A 114 -18.01 -27.56 13.43
N PRO A 115 -17.38 -26.78 14.31
CA PRO A 115 -16.05 -26.24 14.09
C PRO A 115 -15.02 -27.39 14.09
N GLY A 116 -14.72 -27.95 12.91
CA GLY A 116 -13.71 -29.01 12.78
C GLY A 116 -13.58 -29.70 11.43
N ALA A 117 -14.52 -29.52 10.49
CA ALA A 117 -14.43 -30.16 9.18
C ALA A 117 -13.30 -29.55 8.33
N ILE A 118 -12.30 -30.37 7.98
CA ILE A 118 -11.23 -30.00 7.06
C ILE A 118 -11.83 -29.75 5.68
N VAL A 119 -11.49 -28.59 5.14
CA VAL A 119 -12.00 -28.08 3.87
C VAL A 119 -10.90 -28.18 2.82
N GLU A 120 -11.06 -29.02 1.81
CA GLU A 120 -10.20 -29.02 0.62
C GLU A 120 -10.27 -27.68 -0.11
N ILE A 121 -9.09 -27.09 -0.38
CA ILE A 121 -8.93 -25.80 -1.04
C ILE A 121 -8.95 -26.05 -2.55
N GLY A 122 -10.14 -26.10 -3.12
CA GLY A 122 -10.33 -26.19 -4.57
C GLY A 122 -11.81 -26.16 -4.89
N SER A 123 -12.29 -25.05 -5.46
CA SER A 123 -13.69 -24.82 -5.86
C SER A 123 -14.74 -24.96 -4.75
N ARG A 124 -14.93 -23.89 -3.94
CA ARG A 124 -16.12 -23.74 -3.09
C ARG A 124 -16.99 -22.59 -3.59
N GLN A 125 -18.12 -22.93 -4.22
CA GLN A 125 -19.36 -22.23 -3.88
C GLN A 125 -19.49 -22.38 -2.36
N SER A 126 -19.40 -21.26 -1.62
CA SER A 126 -19.52 -21.33 -0.16
C SER A 126 -20.92 -21.86 0.17
N PRO A 127 -21.04 -23.02 0.87
CA PRO A 127 -22.33 -23.49 1.36
C PRO A 127 -22.88 -22.43 2.31
N GLY A 128 -24.12 -21.99 2.07
CA GLY A 128 -24.81 -21.02 2.92
C GLY A 128 -24.41 -19.56 2.70
N THR A 129 -24.57 -19.02 1.48
CA THR A 129 -24.91 -17.59 1.42
C THR A 129 -26.27 -17.43 2.06
N ARG A 130 -26.30 -17.16 3.37
CA ARG A 130 -27.50 -16.67 4.05
C ARG A 130 -28.14 -15.58 3.20
N ASN A 131 -29.47 -15.59 3.12
CA ASN A 131 -30.30 -14.66 2.36
C ASN A 131 -30.24 -13.23 2.94
N TYR A 132 -29.04 -12.68 3.16
CA TYR A 132 -28.86 -11.30 3.60
C TYR A 132 -29.25 -10.36 2.47
N ASP A 133 -30.46 -9.85 2.52
CA ASP A 133 -31.07 -9.01 1.49
C ASP A 133 -31.61 -7.69 2.07
N ARG A 134 -31.22 -7.35 3.31
CA ARG A 134 -31.55 -6.09 3.94
C ARG A 134 -30.31 -5.45 4.53
N LEU A 135 -30.04 -4.21 4.12
CA LEU A 135 -29.08 -3.33 4.76
C LEU A 135 -29.82 -2.15 5.38
N TYR A 136 -29.86 -2.11 6.70
CA TYR A 136 -30.33 -0.96 7.47
C TYR A 136 -29.12 -0.09 7.78
N PHE A 137 -29.13 1.16 7.33
CA PHE A 137 -28.00 2.07 7.41
C PHE A 137 -28.45 3.40 8.00
N ASP A 138 -27.79 3.85 9.06
CA ASP A 138 -28.12 5.08 9.82
C ASP A 138 -27.67 6.32 9.05
N ALA A 139 -28.35 6.62 7.94
CA ALA A 139 -27.96 7.66 6.98
C ALA A 139 -28.06 9.06 7.59
N ASN A 140 -29.02 9.26 8.50
CA ASN A 140 -29.26 10.54 9.17
C ASN A 140 -28.39 10.74 10.44
N ARG A 141 -27.78 9.66 10.96
CA ARG A 141 -26.87 9.62 12.12
C ARG A 141 -27.54 9.94 13.45
N ASP A 142 -28.83 9.65 13.60
CA ASP A 142 -29.57 9.83 14.85
C ASP A 142 -29.48 8.60 15.78
N LEU A 143 -28.82 7.54 15.31
CA LEU A 143 -28.59 6.26 15.98
C LEU A 143 -29.85 5.39 16.11
N ASP A 144 -30.88 5.66 15.29
CA ASP A 144 -32.10 4.86 15.14
C ASP A 144 -32.15 4.21 13.74
N LEU A 145 -31.74 2.95 13.64
CA LEU A 145 -31.76 2.20 12.37
C LEU A 145 -33.17 1.82 11.87
N THR A 146 -34.24 2.28 12.54
CA THR A 146 -35.63 1.96 12.20
C THR A 146 -36.32 3.02 11.35
N ASN A 147 -35.72 4.21 11.20
CA ASN A 147 -36.35 5.35 10.55
C ASN A 147 -35.75 5.71 9.17
N ASP A 148 -34.61 5.13 8.81
CA ASP A 148 -34.02 5.24 7.47
C ASP A 148 -34.55 4.14 6.52
N PRO A 149 -34.65 4.42 5.19
CA PRO A 149 -35.05 3.42 4.21
C PRO A 149 -34.14 2.19 4.19
N VAL A 150 -34.73 1.00 4.19
CA VAL A 150 -33.99 -0.26 4.05
C VAL A 150 -33.42 -0.38 2.64
N THR A 151 -32.11 -0.58 2.54
CA THR A 151 -31.41 -0.77 1.27
C THR A 151 -31.47 -2.24 0.86
N LYS A 152 -31.90 -2.49 -0.38
CA LYS A 152 -32.12 -3.83 -0.94
C LYS A 152 -30.97 -4.21 -1.89
N PRO A 153 -30.81 -5.51 -2.19
CA PRO A 153 -29.93 -5.95 -3.25
C PRO A 153 -30.28 -5.30 -4.59
N MET A 154 -29.25 -4.93 -5.35
CA MET A 154 -29.42 -4.49 -6.73
C MET A 154 -30.05 -5.61 -7.57
N ALA A 155 -31.02 -5.25 -8.41
CA ALA A 155 -31.70 -6.20 -9.29
C ALA A 155 -30.76 -6.84 -10.32
N ASP A 156 -29.78 -6.09 -10.83
CA ASP A 156 -28.80 -6.59 -11.80
C ASP A 156 -27.38 -6.08 -11.47
N PRO A 157 -26.60 -6.84 -10.68
CA PRO A 157 -25.21 -6.49 -10.37
C PRO A 157 -24.21 -6.96 -11.44
N SER A 158 -24.67 -7.60 -12.54
CA SER A 158 -23.78 -8.27 -13.52
C SER A 158 -22.79 -7.31 -14.19
N ASN A 159 -23.18 -6.05 -14.36
CA ASN A 159 -22.34 -5.01 -14.97
C ASN A 159 -21.27 -4.42 -14.03
N LEU A 160 -21.14 -4.94 -12.80
CA LEU A 160 -20.16 -4.48 -11.81
C LEU A 160 -18.87 -5.30 -11.79
N GLY A 161 -18.68 -6.18 -12.78
CA GLY A 161 -17.39 -6.84 -13.04
C GLY A 161 -16.88 -7.63 -11.84
N SER A 162 -17.59 -8.68 -11.43
CA SER A 162 -17.06 -9.69 -10.51
C SER A 162 -17.99 -10.90 -10.41
N SER A 163 -17.52 -12.05 -10.89
CA SER A 163 -18.18 -13.35 -10.81
C SER A 163 -18.11 -14.04 -9.43
N SER A 164 -17.87 -13.28 -8.34
CA SER A 164 -17.68 -13.86 -7.00
C SER A 164 -18.84 -13.57 -6.06
N SER A 165 -19.45 -14.64 -5.54
CA SER A 165 -20.36 -14.77 -4.40
C SER A 165 -20.37 -13.55 -3.46
N GLY A 166 -21.46 -12.79 -3.46
CA GLY A 166 -21.68 -11.65 -2.56
C GLY A 166 -22.94 -10.89 -2.96
N VAL A 167 -23.51 -10.15 -2.00
CA VAL A 167 -24.71 -9.34 -2.21
C VAL A 167 -24.27 -7.90 -2.47
N VAL A 168 -24.67 -7.33 -3.59
CA VAL A 168 -24.48 -5.91 -3.89
C VAL A 168 -25.77 -5.21 -3.57
N PHE A 169 -25.73 -4.23 -2.66
CA PHE A 169 -26.88 -3.43 -2.29
C PHE A 169 -27.00 -2.20 -3.20
N ASP A 170 -28.21 -1.66 -3.29
CA ASP A 170 -28.48 -0.39 -3.98
C ASP A 170 -27.59 0.74 -3.45
N ILE A 171 -27.41 1.77 -4.27
CA ILE A 171 -26.58 2.93 -3.96
C ILE A 171 -27.13 3.65 -2.72
N LEU A 172 -26.25 3.89 -1.75
CA LEU A 172 -26.52 4.77 -0.63
C LEU A 172 -26.09 6.19 -0.97
N SER A 173 -26.93 7.15 -0.59
CA SER A 173 -26.61 8.58 -0.60
C SER A 173 -26.15 9.00 0.79
N VAL A 174 -24.85 9.22 0.97
CA VAL A 174 -24.25 9.50 2.27
C VAL A 174 -23.96 11.00 2.41
N PRO A 175 -24.52 11.70 3.41
CA PRO A 175 -24.21 13.09 3.64
C PRO A 175 -22.81 13.21 4.26
N VAL A 176 -21.81 13.56 3.45
CA VAL A 176 -20.48 13.92 3.93
C VAL A 176 -20.43 15.45 4.01
N LYS A 177 -20.25 16.00 5.21
CA LYS A 177 -20.05 17.44 5.36
C LYS A 177 -18.64 17.78 4.89
N GLU A 178 -18.54 18.72 3.95
CA GLU A 178 -17.26 19.32 3.60
C GLU A 178 -16.76 20.19 4.75
N ALA A 179 -15.48 20.06 5.10
CA ALA A 179 -14.88 20.76 6.24
C ALA A 179 -14.77 22.28 6.03
N ASP A 180 -14.86 22.75 4.78
CA ASP A 180 -14.66 24.13 4.34
C ASP A 180 -15.95 24.87 3.92
N GLY A 181 -17.13 24.29 4.17
CA GLY A 181 -18.41 24.99 3.99
C GLY A 181 -18.86 25.18 2.53
N LEU A 182 -18.21 24.52 1.57
CA LEU A 182 -18.53 24.56 0.13
C LEU A 182 -19.81 23.78 -0.26
N GLY A 183 -20.56 23.28 0.73
CA GLY A 183 -21.85 22.61 0.56
C GLY A 183 -21.70 21.09 0.61
N ALA A 184 -22.61 20.41 1.33
CA ALA A 184 -22.61 18.96 1.41
C ALA A 184 -23.21 18.38 0.12
N SER A 185 -22.38 17.98 -0.83
CA SER A 185 -22.85 17.10 -1.91
C SER A 185 -22.97 15.68 -1.36
N PRO A 186 -24.14 15.03 -1.44
CA PRO A 186 -24.26 13.66 -1.01
C PRO A 186 -23.33 12.76 -1.83
N LEU A 187 -22.63 11.87 -1.13
CA LEU A 187 -21.73 10.92 -1.73
C LEU A 187 -22.47 9.62 -2.04
N GLU A 188 -22.49 9.24 -3.31
CA GLU A 188 -23.04 7.96 -3.76
C GLU A 188 -22.04 6.83 -3.50
N VAL A 189 -22.40 5.91 -2.62
CA VAL A 189 -21.58 4.74 -2.27
C VAL A 189 -22.33 3.44 -2.51
N LEU A 190 -21.60 2.44 -2.98
CA LEU A 190 -22.09 1.11 -3.28
C LEU A 190 -21.63 0.13 -2.20
N PRO A 191 -22.53 -0.38 -1.35
CA PRO A 191 -22.21 -1.42 -0.37
C PRO A 191 -22.21 -2.79 -1.02
N ARG A 192 -21.19 -3.60 -0.71
CA ARG A 192 -21.10 -4.98 -1.18
C ARG A 192 -20.70 -5.91 -0.04
N LEU A 193 -21.61 -6.82 0.31
CA LEU A 193 -21.36 -7.89 1.27
C LEU A 193 -20.61 -9.04 0.59
N ARG A 194 -19.60 -9.55 1.28
CA ARG A 194 -18.90 -10.79 0.95
C ARG A 194 -18.84 -11.70 2.16
N LEU A 195 -19.21 -12.96 1.95
CA LEU A 195 -19.09 -14.01 2.93
C LEU A 195 -17.90 -14.90 2.53
N GLN A 196 -16.98 -15.13 3.47
CA GLN A 196 -15.80 -15.96 3.26
C GLN A 196 -15.81 -17.11 4.27
N GLY A 197 -16.34 -18.27 3.83
CA GLY A 197 -16.59 -19.41 4.74
C GLY A 197 -17.65 -19.10 5.80
N SER A 198 -17.73 -19.93 6.83
CA SER A 198 -18.75 -19.84 7.89
C SER A 198 -18.47 -18.75 8.95
N ALA A 199 -17.26 -18.20 8.99
CA ALA A 199 -16.78 -17.42 10.13
C ALA A 199 -16.43 -15.95 9.80
N ARG A 200 -16.39 -15.54 8.53
CA ARG A 200 -15.94 -14.20 8.16
C ARG A 200 -16.91 -13.56 7.18
N ALA A 201 -17.49 -12.44 7.61
CA ALA A 201 -18.28 -11.56 6.75
C ALA A 201 -17.59 -10.20 6.67
N TYR A 202 -17.58 -9.63 5.47
CA TYR A 202 -17.05 -8.31 5.21
C TYR A 202 -18.03 -7.52 4.37
N VAL A 203 -18.16 -6.23 4.63
CA VAL A 203 -18.76 -5.31 3.66
C VAL A 203 -17.65 -4.44 3.08
N SER A 204 -17.71 -4.16 1.78
CA SER A 204 -16.93 -3.11 1.15
C SER A 204 -17.84 -1.99 0.71
N PHE A 205 -17.50 -0.75 1.03
CA PHE A 205 -18.13 0.44 0.44
C PHE A 205 -17.21 1.00 -0.64
N ALA A 206 -17.74 1.25 -1.84
CA ALA A 206 -17.00 1.88 -2.93
C ALA A 206 -17.75 3.10 -3.45
N THR A 207 -17.07 4.11 -3.99
CA THR A 207 -17.76 5.24 -4.63
C THR A 207 -18.42 4.77 -5.93
N ALA A 208 -19.63 5.25 -6.20
CA ALA A 208 -20.33 4.93 -7.45
C ALA A 208 -19.69 5.61 -8.67
N THR A 209 -18.85 6.64 -8.45
CA THR A 209 -18.24 7.44 -9.50
C THR A 209 -16.73 7.58 -9.31
N ALA A 210 -16.05 7.89 -10.41
CA ALA A 210 -14.63 8.21 -10.48
C ALA A 210 -14.41 9.46 -11.34
N ARG A 211 -13.15 9.86 -11.49
CA ARG A 211 -12.73 10.87 -12.48
C ARG A 211 -11.76 10.23 -13.46
N LYS A 212 -11.95 10.45 -14.76
CA LYS A 212 -11.13 9.85 -15.81
C LYS A 212 -10.62 10.92 -16.77
N GLY A 213 -9.39 10.81 -17.21
CA GLY A 213 -8.83 11.73 -18.20
C GLY A 213 -7.66 11.12 -18.94
N THR A 214 -7.16 11.83 -19.94
CA THR A 214 -5.91 11.47 -20.61
C THR A 214 -4.82 12.40 -20.12
N ILE A 215 -3.69 11.83 -19.67
CA ILE A 215 -2.53 12.58 -19.21
C ILE A 215 -1.28 12.15 -19.95
N GLU A 216 -0.22 12.96 -19.86
CA GLU A 216 1.08 12.66 -20.44
C GLU A 216 2.18 12.74 -19.38
N LEU A 217 2.96 11.67 -19.26
CA LEU A 217 4.08 11.51 -18.32
C LEU A 217 5.23 10.79 -19.04
N GLY A 218 6.47 11.27 -18.92
CA GLY A 218 7.63 10.67 -19.59
C GLY A 218 7.47 10.51 -21.12
N GLY A 219 6.73 11.41 -21.78
CA GLY A 219 6.40 11.29 -23.21
C GLY A 219 5.40 10.19 -23.58
N GLN A 220 4.84 9.50 -22.59
CA GLN A 220 3.85 8.44 -22.75
C GLN A 220 2.46 8.95 -22.34
N LYS A 221 1.44 8.63 -23.16
CA LYS A 221 0.04 8.90 -22.83
C LYS A 221 -0.55 7.80 -21.94
N TYR A 222 -1.29 8.24 -20.93
CA TYR A 222 -2.00 7.39 -19.98
C TYR A 222 -3.47 7.79 -19.90
N THR A 223 -4.33 6.79 -19.78
CA THR A 223 -5.64 6.97 -19.17
C THR A 223 -5.43 7.04 -17.67
N ALA A 224 -5.69 8.21 -17.09
CA ALA A 224 -5.67 8.45 -15.66
C ALA A 224 -7.07 8.25 -15.07
N MET A 225 -7.15 7.65 -13.88
CA MET A 225 -8.40 7.54 -13.14
C MET A 225 -8.18 7.85 -11.66
N LEU A 226 -8.96 8.79 -11.11
CA LEU A 226 -9.00 9.09 -9.69
C LEU A 226 -10.13 8.31 -9.01
N THR A 227 -9.81 7.61 -7.93
CA THR A 227 -10.75 6.81 -7.13
C THR A 227 -10.49 6.97 -5.64
N GLN A 228 -11.40 6.45 -4.79
CA GLN A 228 -11.32 6.56 -3.33
C GLN A 228 -11.44 5.19 -2.63
N PRO A 229 -10.47 4.28 -2.83
CA PRO A 229 -10.65 2.89 -2.42
C PRO A 229 -10.36 2.61 -0.94
N ALA A 230 -9.46 3.37 -0.33
CA ALA A 230 -9.09 3.20 1.09
C ALA A 230 -9.83 4.19 1.98
N VAL A 231 -9.88 5.45 1.53
CA VAL A 231 -10.47 6.58 2.23
C VAL A 231 -11.48 7.24 1.31
N ILE A 232 -12.74 7.22 1.73
CA ILE A 232 -13.86 7.76 0.98
C ILE A 232 -14.24 9.09 1.60
N THR A 233 -13.85 10.21 0.97
CA THR A 233 -14.06 11.57 1.48
C THR A 233 -15.07 12.36 0.65
N GLY A 234 -15.38 11.91 -0.57
CA GLY A 234 -16.09 12.72 -1.57
C GLY A 234 -15.20 13.73 -2.30
N ARG A 235 -14.00 14.02 -1.77
CA ARG A 235 -13.02 14.94 -2.38
C ARG A 235 -11.84 14.21 -3.01
N TYR A 236 -11.41 14.69 -4.17
CA TYR A 236 -10.31 14.10 -4.91
C TYR A 236 -8.96 14.80 -4.67
N ASP A 237 -8.91 15.94 -3.99
CA ASP A 237 -7.68 16.68 -3.67
C ASP A 237 -6.92 16.14 -2.44
N THR A 238 -7.39 15.06 -1.83
CA THR A 238 -6.76 14.51 -0.64
C THR A 238 -5.50 13.68 -0.97
N PRO A 239 -4.52 13.59 -0.05
CA PRO A 239 -3.31 12.78 -0.25
C PRO A 239 -3.59 11.28 -0.44
N TYR A 240 -4.76 10.80 0.00
CA TYR A 240 -5.18 9.40 -0.07
C TYR A 240 -6.12 9.10 -1.24
N THR A 241 -6.40 10.09 -2.09
CA THR A 241 -7.04 9.84 -3.38
C THR A 241 -6.14 8.94 -4.20
N SER A 242 -6.70 7.85 -4.71
CA SER A 242 -5.98 6.89 -5.52
C SER A 242 -5.93 7.38 -6.96
N LEU A 243 -4.73 7.45 -7.55
CA LEU A 243 -4.49 7.67 -8.96
C LEU A 243 -4.08 6.37 -9.64
N ILE A 244 -4.81 6.02 -10.69
CA ILE A 244 -4.57 4.85 -11.50
C ILE A 244 -4.15 5.29 -12.89
N LEU A 245 -3.00 4.80 -13.35
CA LEU A 245 -2.44 5.13 -14.65
C LEU A 245 -2.40 3.88 -15.53
N VAL A 246 -3.07 3.94 -16.69
CA VAL A 246 -3.10 2.87 -17.69
C VAL A 246 -2.51 3.41 -19.01
N PRO A 247 -1.37 2.89 -19.49
CA PRO A 247 -0.79 3.32 -20.77
C PRO A 247 -1.78 3.14 -21.94
N GLN A 248 -1.85 4.10 -22.86
CA GLN A 248 -2.77 4.01 -24.02
C GLN A 248 -2.20 3.22 -25.20
N ASN A 249 -0.88 3.22 -25.39
CA ASN A 249 -0.22 2.64 -26.58
C ASN A 249 0.42 1.27 -26.34
N ASN A 250 0.39 0.76 -25.11
CA ASN A 250 0.96 -0.54 -24.76
C ASN A 250 -0.14 -1.49 -24.31
N SER A 251 0.01 -2.77 -24.66
CA SER A 251 -0.78 -3.85 -24.05
C SER A 251 -0.77 -3.65 -22.53
N PRO A 252 -1.85 -3.98 -21.78
CA PRO A 252 -2.00 -3.67 -20.35
C PRO A 252 -0.88 -4.19 -19.41
N SER A 253 0.19 -4.76 -19.95
CA SER A 253 0.97 -5.88 -19.46
C SER A 253 2.06 -5.60 -18.44
N VAL A 254 2.48 -4.34 -18.22
CA VAL A 254 3.62 -4.07 -17.34
C VAL A 254 3.23 -3.35 -16.04
N PHE A 255 2.09 -2.65 -16.00
CA PHE A 255 1.84 -1.66 -14.94
C PHE A 255 0.92 -2.11 -13.78
N ARG A 256 0.21 -3.26 -13.84
CA ARG A 256 -0.74 -3.63 -12.76
C ARG A 256 -0.12 -4.19 -11.48
N GLY A 257 1.18 -4.44 -11.44
CA GLY A 257 1.87 -4.85 -10.22
C GLY A 257 2.39 -3.64 -9.46
N LEU A 258 1.60 -3.05 -8.56
CA LEU A 258 1.98 -1.95 -7.65
C LEU A 258 2.29 -0.57 -8.25
N MET A 259 2.30 -0.41 -9.57
CA MET A 259 2.37 0.91 -10.23
C MET A 259 1.00 1.47 -10.62
N SER A 260 -0.02 0.61 -10.81
CA SER A 260 -1.34 1.04 -11.29
C SER A 260 -2.21 1.69 -10.23
N GLN A 261 -1.83 1.70 -8.96
CA GLN A 261 -2.60 2.36 -7.92
C GLN A 261 -1.63 3.12 -7.03
N GLN A 262 -1.45 4.40 -7.36
CA GLN A 262 -0.71 5.34 -6.53
C GLN A 262 -1.69 6.17 -5.72
N TYR A 263 -1.21 6.86 -4.71
CA TYR A 263 -1.96 7.91 -4.06
C TYR A 263 -1.49 9.27 -4.59
N LEU A 264 -2.32 10.31 -4.56
CA LEU A 264 -1.86 11.67 -4.92
C LEU A 264 -0.70 12.15 -4.06
N SER A 265 -0.57 11.62 -2.84
CA SER A 265 0.62 11.77 -2.01
C SER A 265 1.93 11.29 -2.64
N THR A 266 1.88 10.49 -3.71
CA THR A 266 3.05 9.83 -4.29
C THR A 266 3.81 10.77 -5.20
N MET A 267 5.04 11.11 -4.83
CA MET A 267 6.01 11.73 -5.72
C MET A 267 6.64 10.65 -6.60
N PHE A 268 6.74 10.94 -7.90
CA PHE A 268 7.41 10.07 -8.86
C PHE A 268 8.61 10.77 -9.49
N TRP A 269 9.59 9.95 -9.87
CA TRP A 269 10.79 10.37 -10.55
C TRP A 269 10.64 10.14 -12.05
N ASP A 270 10.85 11.19 -12.85
CA ASP A 270 10.83 11.12 -14.31
C ASP A 270 11.87 12.08 -14.88
N ALA A 271 12.62 11.63 -15.90
CA ALA A 271 13.64 12.41 -16.59
C ALA A 271 14.58 13.24 -15.67
N GLY A 272 15.01 12.67 -14.54
CA GLY A 272 15.93 13.35 -13.62
C GLY A 272 15.29 14.30 -12.60
N ASN A 273 13.96 14.39 -12.56
CA ASN A 273 13.22 15.31 -11.70
C ASN A 273 12.12 14.59 -10.91
N PHE A 274 11.82 15.10 -9.72
CA PHE A 274 10.61 14.69 -9.01
C PHE A 274 9.43 15.53 -9.45
N PHE A 275 8.26 14.89 -9.51
CA PHE A 275 7.00 15.55 -9.77
C PHE A 275 6.01 15.27 -8.64
N LYS A 276 5.18 16.27 -8.36
CA LYS A 276 4.01 16.17 -7.50
C LYS A 276 2.77 16.05 -8.37
N ILE A 277 1.80 15.29 -7.90
CA ILE A 277 0.47 15.20 -8.52
C ILE A 277 -0.55 15.72 -7.51
N SER A 278 -1.45 16.57 -7.97
CA SER A 278 -2.59 17.02 -7.19
C SER A 278 -3.86 17.00 -8.05
N ALA A 279 -5.01 17.11 -7.41
CA ALA A 279 -6.29 17.27 -8.08
C ALA A 279 -7.06 18.45 -7.47
N SER A 280 -8.06 18.96 -8.19
CA SER A 280 -9.08 19.82 -7.59
C SER A 280 -9.96 19.04 -6.60
N PRO A 281 -10.69 19.72 -5.70
CA PRO A 281 -11.61 19.07 -4.76
C PRO A 281 -12.62 18.15 -5.47
N ASP A 282 -13.22 18.62 -6.57
CA ASP A 282 -14.15 17.85 -7.40
C ASP A 282 -13.47 16.79 -8.26
N GLY A 283 -12.14 16.84 -8.38
CA GLY A 283 -11.34 15.97 -9.22
C GLY A 283 -11.52 16.18 -10.71
N ASP A 284 -12.12 17.29 -11.14
CA ASP A 284 -12.30 17.70 -12.53
C ASP A 284 -10.99 18.18 -13.19
N ARG A 285 -9.96 18.45 -12.38
CA ARG A 285 -8.61 18.82 -12.84
C ARG A 285 -7.57 18.00 -12.12
N LEU A 286 -6.62 17.45 -12.88
CA LEU A 286 -5.39 16.83 -12.36
C LEU A 286 -4.20 17.73 -12.73
N THR A 287 -3.36 18.06 -11.76
CA THR A 287 -2.15 18.87 -11.98
C THR A 287 -0.91 18.05 -11.72
N ILE A 288 0.06 18.13 -12.63
CA ILE A 288 1.38 17.53 -12.48
C ILE A 288 2.40 18.66 -12.50
N SER A 289 3.07 18.88 -11.38
CA SER A 289 4.01 19.98 -11.21
C SER A 289 5.41 19.46 -10.84
N PRO A 290 6.49 20.05 -11.35
CA PRO A 290 7.83 19.72 -10.87
C PRO A 290 7.94 19.98 -9.37
N TYR A 291 8.78 19.21 -8.70
CA TYR A 291 9.17 19.50 -7.33
C TYR A 291 10.20 20.63 -7.32
N GLY A 292 9.80 21.80 -6.83
CA GLY A 292 10.69 22.97 -6.70
C GLY A 292 11.45 23.07 -5.37
N GLY A 293 11.45 22.01 -4.54
CA GLY A 293 12.17 22.02 -3.26
C GLY A 293 13.58 21.47 -3.36
N ASP A 294 14.35 21.58 -2.28
CA ASP A 294 15.71 21.06 -2.21
C ASP A 294 15.75 19.53 -2.28
N THR A 295 16.80 19.00 -2.89
CA THR A 295 17.11 17.56 -2.88
C THR A 295 18.38 17.30 -2.09
N GLY A 296 18.46 16.12 -1.48
CA GLY A 296 19.63 15.59 -0.80
C GLY A 296 19.98 14.20 -1.31
N VAL A 297 21.04 13.62 -0.76
CA VAL A 297 21.58 12.34 -1.25
C VAL A 297 21.22 11.21 -0.30
N LEU A 298 20.59 10.15 -0.82
CA LEU A 298 20.52 8.83 -0.20
C LEU A 298 21.54 7.91 -0.90
N LYS A 299 22.43 7.27 -0.15
CA LYS A 299 23.37 6.29 -0.71
C LYS A 299 23.53 5.04 0.15
N VAL A 300 23.90 3.95 -0.50
CA VAL A 300 24.30 2.69 0.15
C VAL A 300 25.81 2.69 0.35
N ASP A 301 26.25 2.18 1.49
CA ASP A 301 27.66 1.94 1.79
C ASP A 301 27.88 0.46 2.07
N ALA A 302 28.94 -0.09 1.47
CA ALA A 302 29.36 -1.46 1.69
C ALA A 302 29.94 -1.67 3.10
N GLY A 303 30.28 -0.59 3.79
CA GLY A 303 30.99 -0.64 5.07
C GLY A 303 32.36 -1.29 4.88
N ASP A 304 32.67 -2.29 5.70
CA ASP A 304 33.96 -3.00 5.63
C ASP A 304 34.04 -4.01 4.47
N ARG A 305 32.94 -4.27 3.75
CA ARG A 305 32.88 -5.21 2.61
C ARG A 305 33.35 -4.54 1.33
N LYS A 306 34.65 -4.29 1.22
CA LYS A 306 35.27 -3.62 0.07
C LYS A 306 35.16 -4.41 -1.24
N ASP A 307 34.86 -5.69 -1.15
CA ASP A 307 34.64 -6.63 -2.26
C ASP A 307 33.18 -6.66 -2.73
N ALA A 308 32.28 -5.86 -2.14
CA ALA A 308 30.90 -5.76 -2.60
C ALA A 308 30.81 -5.06 -3.97
N GLU A 309 30.83 -5.85 -5.05
CA GLU A 309 30.74 -5.35 -6.42
C GLU A 309 29.39 -4.73 -6.78
N ARG A 310 28.33 -5.08 -6.04
CA ARG A 310 26.96 -4.62 -6.27
C ARG A 310 26.44 -3.82 -5.09
N LEU A 311 26.12 -2.56 -5.31
CA LEU A 311 25.47 -1.70 -4.32
C LEU A 311 24.23 -1.09 -4.94
N GLY A 312 23.11 -1.15 -4.22
CA GLY A 312 21.89 -0.55 -4.74
C GLY A 312 20.78 -0.42 -3.71
N VAL A 313 19.94 0.60 -3.86
CA VAL A 313 18.73 0.75 -3.06
C VAL A 313 17.55 1.15 -3.92
N SER A 314 16.39 0.61 -3.60
CA SER A 314 15.09 1.10 -4.07
C SER A 314 14.08 1.02 -2.93
N GLY A 315 13.01 1.81 -3.00
CA GLY A 315 12.11 1.86 -1.86
C GLY A 315 10.94 2.82 -1.96
N ILE A 316 10.16 2.78 -0.89
CA ILE A 316 9.10 3.72 -0.55
C ILE A 316 9.40 4.32 0.81
N LEU A 317 9.49 5.65 0.83
CA LEU A 317 9.62 6.49 2.00
C LEU A 317 8.33 7.29 2.21
N ARG A 318 8.00 7.65 3.44
CA ARG A 318 6.83 8.48 3.78
C ARG A 318 7.23 9.62 4.69
N SER A 319 6.81 10.84 4.38
CA SER A 319 6.96 12.02 5.23
C SER A 319 5.61 12.74 5.33
N GLY A 320 4.98 12.68 6.51
CA GLY A 320 3.62 13.18 6.69
C GLY A 320 2.65 12.60 5.66
N GLU A 321 2.04 13.50 4.88
CA GLU A 321 1.11 13.17 3.78
C GLU A 321 1.80 12.86 2.46
N THR A 322 3.13 12.92 2.35
CA THR A 322 3.88 12.62 1.12
C THR A 322 4.45 11.22 1.17
N THR A 323 4.30 10.48 0.08
CA THR A 323 4.99 9.22 -0.18
C THR A 323 6.01 9.45 -1.28
N LEU A 324 7.25 9.04 -1.07
CA LEU A 324 8.32 9.11 -2.05
C LEU A 324 8.66 7.70 -2.51
N ARG A 325 8.59 7.47 -3.82
CA ARG A 325 9.04 6.23 -4.43
C ARG A 325 10.30 6.51 -5.25
N PHE A 326 11.31 5.67 -5.11
CA PHE A 326 12.56 5.83 -5.85
C PHE A 326 13.17 4.46 -6.19
N GLY A 327 13.92 4.44 -7.29
CA GLY A 327 14.34 3.20 -7.94
C GLY A 327 13.17 2.41 -8.53
N GLU A 328 13.48 1.40 -9.33
CA GLU A 328 12.44 0.52 -9.85
C GLU A 328 11.97 -0.43 -8.74
N MET A 329 10.73 -0.20 -8.33
CA MET A 329 10.06 -0.90 -7.24
C MET A 329 9.06 -1.87 -7.86
N SER A 330 9.48 -3.06 -8.28
CA SER A 330 8.54 -4.18 -8.40
C SER A 330 9.10 -5.29 -7.55
N TYR A 331 8.25 -6.00 -6.80
CA TYR A 331 8.66 -7.27 -6.16
C TYR A 331 9.21 -8.27 -7.17
N LEU A 332 9.01 -7.98 -8.45
CA LEU A 332 9.41 -8.77 -9.59
C LEU A 332 10.34 -8.01 -10.54
N SER A 333 10.74 -6.78 -10.21
CA SER A 333 11.70 -6.05 -11.03
C SER A 333 13.06 -6.74 -10.87
N THR A 334 13.67 -7.07 -11.99
CA THR A 334 15.07 -7.45 -12.09
C THR A 334 15.97 -6.25 -12.39
N ALA A 335 15.41 -5.03 -12.41
CA ALA A 335 16.15 -3.84 -12.77
C ALA A 335 17.25 -3.58 -11.75
N GLU A 336 18.35 -3.04 -12.26
CA GLU A 336 19.50 -2.69 -11.45
C GLU A 336 19.14 -1.57 -10.48
N LYS A 337 19.44 -1.78 -9.20
CA LYS A 337 19.29 -0.75 -8.18
C LYS A 337 20.51 0.14 -8.19
N LEU A 338 20.29 1.46 -8.18
CA LEU A 338 21.39 2.42 -8.13
C LEU A 338 21.94 2.54 -6.70
N PRO A 339 23.26 2.69 -6.53
CA PRO A 339 23.89 2.85 -5.21
C PRO A 339 23.58 4.20 -4.56
N LYS A 340 23.11 5.17 -5.34
CA LYS A 340 22.83 6.54 -4.92
C LYS A 340 21.58 7.07 -5.61
N HIS A 341 20.75 7.80 -4.87
CA HIS A 341 19.62 8.57 -5.37
C HIS A 341 19.70 9.99 -4.83
N ASN A 342 19.40 10.97 -5.68
CA ASN A 342 19.03 12.31 -5.20
C ASN A 342 17.53 12.26 -4.92
N ILE A 343 17.10 12.62 -3.72
CA ILE A 343 15.69 12.60 -3.30
C ILE A 343 15.34 13.86 -2.53
N PRO A 344 14.06 14.26 -2.43
CA PRO A 344 13.66 15.47 -1.69
C PRO A 344 14.19 15.50 -0.25
N VAL A 345 14.55 16.69 0.22
CA VAL A 345 14.94 16.93 1.62
C VAL A 345 13.74 16.72 2.53
N GLY A 346 13.97 16.04 3.66
CA GLY A 346 12.91 15.79 4.65
C GLY A 346 13.21 14.62 5.58
N ASP A 347 12.32 14.44 6.54
CA ASP A 347 12.32 13.34 7.49
C ASP A 347 11.34 12.26 7.04
N TYR A 348 11.85 11.05 6.87
CA TYR A 348 11.12 9.94 6.27
C TYR A 348 11.04 8.71 7.16
N LEU A 349 9.86 8.12 7.14
CA LEU A 349 9.56 6.78 7.59
C LEU A 349 9.69 5.79 6.42
N PRO A 350 10.61 4.82 6.46
CA PRO A 350 10.72 3.83 5.41
C PRO A 350 9.55 2.84 5.47
N LEU A 351 8.65 2.89 4.49
CA LEU A 351 7.57 1.92 4.40
C LEU A 351 8.10 0.57 3.91
N SER A 352 8.99 0.60 2.92
CA SER A 352 9.68 -0.57 2.40
C SER A 352 10.94 -0.13 1.67
N LEU A 353 12.10 -0.67 2.05
CA LEU A 353 13.34 -0.52 1.30
C LEU A 353 13.86 -1.90 0.92
N SER A 354 14.49 -1.98 -0.25
CA SER A 354 15.24 -3.15 -0.69
C SER A 354 16.66 -2.71 -1.03
N VAL A 355 17.64 -3.24 -0.31
CA VAL A 355 19.04 -2.82 -0.40
C VAL A 355 19.90 -4.00 -0.82
N ASP A 356 20.71 -3.83 -1.85
CA ASP A 356 21.69 -4.80 -2.30
C ASP A 356 23.08 -4.41 -1.82
N VAL A 357 23.81 -5.37 -1.25
CA VAL A 357 25.23 -5.22 -0.87
C VAL A 357 25.98 -6.50 -1.20
N GLY A 358 26.74 -6.48 -2.29
CA GLY A 358 27.40 -7.64 -2.87
C GLY A 358 26.35 -8.69 -3.30
N THR A 359 26.48 -9.88 -2.76
CA THR A 359 25.55 -11.01 -2.98
C THR A 359 24.39 -11.04 -1.98
N LEU A 360 24.24 -10.01 -1.15
CA LEU A 360 23.15 -9.96 -0.17
C LEU A 360 22.08 -8.96 -0.59
N THR A 361 20.82 -9.36 -0.42
CA THR A 361 19.68 -8.44 -0.47
C THR A 361 19.02 -8.35 0.90
N VAL A 362 18.82 -7.13 1.37
CA VAL A 362 18.20 -6.79 2.66
C VAL A 362 16.87 -6.08 2.43
N GLY A 363 15.80 -6.57 3.05
CA GLY A 363 14.53 -5.86 3.16
C GLY A 363 14.49 -5.05 4.45
N LEU A 364 14.14 -3.77 4.38
CA LEU A 364 14.02 -2.89 5.56
C LEU A 364 12.66 -2.21 5.61
N SER A 365 12.20 -1.88 6.82
CA SER A 365 11.09 -0.96 7.05
C SER A 365 11.33 -0.10 8.28
N GLN A 366 10.42 0.82 8.56
CA GLN A 366 10.42 1.61 9.78
C GLN A 366 10.36 0.68 11.00
N ASN A 367 11.07 1.08 12.05
CA ASN A 367 11.03 0.42 13.33
C ASN A 367 9.83 0.96 14.13
N TYR A 368 8.94 0.07 14.56
CA TYR A 368 7.79 0.42 15.40
C TYR A 368 7.98 -0.05 16.85
N TYR A 369 9.17 -0.52 17.22
CA TYR A 369 9.49 -1.07 18.54
C TYR A 369 10.48 -0.17 19.27
N SER A 370 10.29 -0.04 20.58
CA SER A 370 11.26 0.69 21.41
C SER A 370 12.57 -0.10 21.52
N THR A 371 13.69 0.60 21.38
CA THR A 371 15.02 0.04 21.69
C THR A 371 15.30 -0.02 23.19
N GLU A 372 14.57 0.75 23.99
CA GLU A 372 14.73 0.84 25.45
C GLU A 372 13.79 -0.12 26.20
N ALA A 373 12.64 -0.43 25.60
CA ALA A 373 11.63 -1.33 26.15
C ALA A 373 11.27 -2.42 25.11
N PRO A 374 11.95 -3.59 25.12
CA PRO A 374 11.93 -4.59 24.04
C PRO A 374 10.58 -5.29 23.78
N TYR A 375 9.47 -4.82 24.34
CA TYR A 375 8.13 -5.35 24.13
C TYR A 375 7.13 -4.30 23.63
N ALA A 376 7.48 -3.02 23.76
CA ALA A 376 6.56 -1.93 23.51
C ALA A 376 6.63 -1.49 22.05
N ARG A 377 5.46 -1.42 21.41
CA ARG A 377 5.34 -0.64 20.19
C ARG A 377 5.36 0.85 20.54
N VAL A 378 6.09 1.62 19.74
CA VAL A 378 6.04 3.08 19.83
C VAL A 378 4.82 3.55 19.04
N ALA A 379 4.03 4.45 19.64
CA ALA A 379 2.85 5.00 18.98
C ALA A 379 3.22 5.81 17.73
N GLU A 380 4.30 6.59 17.83
CA GLU A 380 4.85 7.40 16.75
C GLU A 380 6.32 7.01 16.52
N PRO A 381 6.61 6.19 15.50
CA PRO A 381 7.99 5.84 15.20
C PRO A 381 8.77 7.07 14.75
N ALA A 382 10.01 7.23 15.24
CA ALA A 382 10.91 8.28 14.77
C ALA A 382 11.27 8.08 13.29
N ALA A 383 11.55 9.19 12.59
CA ALA A 383 12.05 9.14 11.22
C ALA A 383 13.37 8.34 11.16
N GLY A 384 13.37 7.23 10.43
CA GLY A 384 14.55 6.38 10.24
C GLY A 384 15.49 6.88 9.13
N VAL A 385 15.03 7.85 8.32
CA VAL A 385 15.80 8.40 7.19
C VAL A 385 15.61 9.92 7.14
N THR A 386 16.64 10.68 7.47
CA THR A 386 16.65 12.15 7.37
C THR A 386 17.53 12.58 6.21
N ILE A 387 16.93 13.13 5.16
CA ILE A 387 17.63 13.62 3.97
C ILE A 387 17.89 15.10 4.13
N GLN A 388 19.16 15.50 3.94
CA GLN A 388 19.61 16.88 4.02
C GLN A 388 20.28 17.26 2.70
N LYS A 389 20.19 18.55 2.33
CA LYS A 389 20.72 19.09 1.07
C LYS A 389 22.22 18.80 0.91
N ASP A 390 22.99 19.15 1.92
CA ASP A 390 24.46 19.17 1.84
C ASP A 390 25.13 18.00 2.57
N LYS A 391 24.34 17.08 3.13
CA LYS A 391 24.84 15.93 3.88
C LYS A 391 24.16 14.64 3.40
N PRO A 392 24.91 13.74 2.74
CA PRO A 392 24.37 12.45 2.34
C PRO A 392 23.90 11.64 3.55
N PHE A 393 22.69 11.09 3.45
CA PHE A 393 22.25 10.01 4.30
C PHE A 393 22.84 8.70 3.79
N VAL A 394 23.49 7.96 4.68
CA VAL A 394 24.22 6.74 4.33
C VAL A 394 23.57 5.54 5.00
N LEU A 395 23.05 4.63 4.18
CA LEU A 395 22.68 3.28 4.60
C LEU A 395 23.95 2.45 4.75
N GLY A 396 24.62 2.61 5.90
CA GLY A 396 25.83 1.88 6.26
C GLY A 396 25.51 0.83 7.32
N PHE A 397 25.51 -0.45 6.93
CA PHE A 397 25.20 -1.60 7.79
C PHE A 397 26.34 -1.99 8.74
N GLY A 398 27.05 -1.01 9.30
CA GLY A 398 28.14 -1.23 10.25
C GLY A 398 27.68 -1.43 11.70
N GLY A 399 26.37 -1.29 11.98
CA GLY A 399 25.78 -1.56 13.28
C GLY A 399 25.63 -3.06 13.53
N LYS A 400 25.74 -3.49 14.80
CA LYS A 400 25.34 -4.85 15.19
C LYS A 400 23.81 -4.91 15.26
N PRO A 401 23.14 -5.78 14.49
CA PRO A 401 21.70 -5.93 14.59
C PRO A 401 21.33 -6.53 15.96
N VAL A 402 20.13 -6.19 16.44
CA VAL A 402 19.59 -6.66 17.72
C VAL A 402 18.31 -7.42 17.49
N VAL A 403 18.13 -8.53 18.22
CA VAL A 403 16.89 -9.30 18.24
C VAL A 403 15.98 -8.79 19.37
N ILE A 404 14.73 -8.49 19.04
CA ILE A 404 13.70 -8.03 19.96
C ILE A 404 12.59 -9.07 20.01
N PHE A 405 12.25 -9.57 21.20
CA PHE A 405 11.14 -10.49 21.40
C PHE A 405 9.84 -9.73 21.66
N THR A 406 8.85 -9.93 20.81
CA THR A 406 7.53 -9.26 20.86
C THR A 406 6.42 -10.18 21.37
N ALA A 407 6.71 -11.47 21.51
CA ALA A 407 5.90 -12.42 22.25
C ALA A 407 6.83 -13.47 22.90
N PRO A 408 6.51 -13.92 24.13
CA PRO A 408 5.36 -13.52 24.93
C PRO A 408 5.48 -12.09 25.47
N THR A 409 4.35 -11.52 25.92
CA THR A 409 4.37 -10.20 26.56
C THR A 409 4.94 -10.29 27.98
N GLN A 410 5.55 -9.22 28.47
CA GLN A 410 6.10 -9.18 29.83
C GLN A 410 5.01 -9.50 30.86
N GLY A 411 5.29 -10.44 31.77
CA GLY A 411 4.34 -10.87 32.81
C GLY A 411 3.31 -11.90 32.33
N GLN A 412 3.37 -12.37 31.09
CA GLN A 412 2.52 -13.46 30.63
C GLN A 412 2.85 -14.76 31.38
N VAL A 413 1.84 -15.37 31.98
CA VAL A 413 1.94 -16.61 32.77
C VAL A 413 1.53 -17.81 31.92
N PHE A 414 2.23 -18.94 32.09
CA PHE A 414 1.98 -20.21 31.41
C PHE A 414 1.76 -21.33 32.44
N LYS A 415 0.96 -22.32 32.07
CA LYS A 415 0.75 -23.56 32.80
C LYS A 415 1.59 -24.69 32.19
N PRO A 416 1.92 -25.73 32.98
CA PRO A 416 2.50 -26.95 32.42
C PRO A 416 1.62 -27.53 31.30
N GLY A 417 2.24 -27.85 30.17
CA GLY A 417 1.56 -28.33 28.96
C GLY A 417 1.15 -27.23 27.96
N ASP A 418 1.29 -25.95 28.32
CA ASP A 418 1.00 -24.86 27.39
C ASP A 418 1.99 -24.83 26.22
N THR A 419 1.48 -24.56 25.02
CA THR A 419 2.31 -24.21 23.86
C THR A 419 2.62 -22.72 23.88
N VAL A 420 3.90 -22.38 24.06
CA VAL A 420 4.35 -20.97 24.08
C VAL A 420 4.76 -20.54 22.67
N LYS A 421 4.11 -19.49 22.15
CA LYS A 421 4.51 -18.89 20.88
C LYS A 421 5.51 -17.76 21.10
N LEU A 422 6.73 -17.97 20.61
CA LEU A 422 7.74 -16.93 20.55
C LEU A 422 7.61 -16.13 19.26
N ARG A 423 7.76 -14.81 19.36
CA ARG A 423 7.85 -13.92 18.20
C ARG A 423 9.02 -12.99 18.42
N ALA A 424 9.91 -12.93 17.44
CA ALA A 424 11.06 -12.05 17.48
C ALA A 424 11.17 -11.26 16.17
N MET A 425 11.85 -10.12 16.26
CA MET A 425 12.09 -9.15 15.22
C MET A 425 13.56 -8.78 15.25
N MET A 426 14.15 -8.41 14.11
CA MET A 426 15.54 -7.97 14.05
C MET A 426 15.60 -6.50 13.65
N ILE A 427 16.32 -5.68 14.40
CA ILE A 427 16.48 -4.25 14.12
C ILE A 427 17.95 -3.89 13.90
N ASP A 428 18.20 -2.87 13.09
CA ASP A 428 19.44 -2.10 13.13
C ASP A 428 19.22 -0.91 14.07
N PRO A 429 19.76 -0.92 15.30
CA PRO A 429 19.53 0.14 16.27
C PRO A 429 20.21 1.46 15.87
N LYS A 430 21.27 1.42 15.05
CA LYS A 430 21.97 2.63 14.61
C LYS A 430 21.18 3.37 13.54
N LEU A 431 20.57 2.63 12.62
CA LEU A 431 19.69 3.20 11.59
C LEU A 431 18.25 3.37 12.08
N ASN A 432 17.90 2.77 13.22
CA ASN A 432 16.53 2.66 13.74
C ASN A 432 15.56 2.04 12.71
N LEU A 433 16.00 0.94 12.08
CA LEU A 433 15.25 0.24 11.03
C LEU A 433 14.96 -1.20 11.43
N LEU A 434 13.81 -1.70 10.99
CA LEU A 434 13.43 -3.10 11.13
C LEU A 434 13.93 -3.88 9.90
N ILE A 435 14.63 -4.99 10.14
CA ILE A 435 15.10 -5.92 9.11
C ILE A 435 13.99 -6.94 8.82
N ARG A 436 13.45 -6.85 7.60
CA ARG A 436 12.31 -7.62 7.08
C ARG A 436 12.70 -8.84 6.27
N GLY A 437 13.97 -8.95 5.91
CA GLY A 437 14.48 -10.05 5.13
C GLY A 437 15.96 -9.88 4.89
N LEU A 438 16.66 -11.01 4.81
CA LEU A 438 18.03 -11.09 4.37
C LEU A 438 18.15 -12.34 3.51
N SER A 439 18.71 -12.21 2.31
CA SER A 439 18.85 -13.31 1.37
C SER A 439 20.22 -13.31 0.71
N ASP A 440 20.75 -14.51 0.45
CA ASP A 440 21.98 -14.75 -0.32
C ASP A 440 21.61 -15.02 -1.78
N THR A 441 21.93 -14.08 -2.66
CA THR A 441 21.60 -14.14 -4.08
C THR A 441 22.43 -15.16 -4.86
N THR A 442 23.47 -15.76 -4.26
CA THR A 442 24.22 -16.87 -4.87
C THR A 442 23.45 -18.20 -4.79
N GLN A 443 22.52 -18.31 -3.85
CA GLN A 443 21.77 -19.54 -3.57
C GLN A 443 20.33 -19.40 -4.05
N LYS A 444 20.11 -19.62 -5.34
CA LYS A 444 18.76 -19.67 -5.90
C LYS A 444 18.07 -20.97 -5.49
N LEU A 445 16.98 -20.87 -4.71
CA LEU A 445 16.20 -22.02 -4.26
C LEU A 445 15.13 -22.44 -5.26
N SER A 446 14.45 -21.47 -5.86
CA SER A 446 13.36 -21.72 -6.80
C SER A 446 13.12 -20.51 -7.68
N GLU A 447 12.14 -20.62 -8.58
CA GLU A 447 11.57 -19.51 -9.31
C GLU A 447 10.08 -19.44 -9.03
N ARG A 448 9.55 -18.22 -8.98
CA ARG A 448 8.11 -17.99 -8.99
C ARG A 448 7.72 -17.25 -10.24
N THR A 449 6.77 -17.85 -10.95
CA THR A 449 6.24 -17.30 -12.19
C THR A 449 4.92 -16.61 -11.90
N TYR A 450 4.87 -15.33 -12.20
CA TYR A 450 3.70 -14.49 -12.02
C TYR A 450 3.16 -14.11 -13.39
N ARG A 451 1.85 -14.26 -13.57
CA ARG A 451 1.18 -13.69 -14.74
C ARG A 451 0.66 -12.31 -14.37
N ILE A 452 1.35 -11.27 -14.80
CA ILE A 452 0.96 -9.89 -14.57
C ILE A 452 0.49 -9.32 -15.87
N SER A 453 -0.80 -8.99 -15.90
CA SER A 453 -1.40 -8.25 -16.98
C SER A 453 -1.20 -8.88 -18.36
N GLY A 454 -1.10 -10.21 -18.41
CA GLY A 454 -0.88 -10.97 -19.64
C GLY A 454 0.58 -11.34 -19.92
N GLN A 455 1.55 -10.70 -19.27
CA GLN A 455 2.96 -11.07 -19.33
C GLN A 455 3.31 -12.06 -18.22
N THR A 456 4.16 -13.02 -18.55
CA THR A 456 4.76 -13.94 -17.60
C THR A 456 6.08 -13.35 -17.11
N VAL A 457 6.19 -13.11 -15.81
CA VAL A 457 7.42 -12.64 -15.16
C VAL A 457 7.88 -13.73 -14.20
N THR A 458 9.10 -14.23 -14.43
CA THR A 458 9.73 -15.24 -13.57
C THR A 458 10.73 -14.57 -12.65
N VAL A 459 10.58 -14.79 -11.35
CA VAL A 459 11.41 -14.15 -10.33
C VAL A 459 12.16 -15.21 -9.53
N PRO A 460 13.49 -15.10 -9.40
CA PRO A 460 14.25 -16.01 -8.56
C PRO A 460 13.89 -15.80 -7.09
N MET A 461 13.72 -16.92 -6.38
CA MET A 461 13.63 -16.94 -4.92
C MET A 461 14.96 -17.42 -4.37
N TYR A 462 15.58 -16.61 -3.52
CA TYR A 462 16.90 -16.87 -2.96
C TYR A 462 16.82 -17.44 -1.54
N ALA A 463 17.89 -18.10 -1.10
CA ALA A 463 17.97 -18.66 0.23
C ALA A 463 17.89 -17.54 1.29
N PRO A 464 16.92 -17.60 2.23
CA PRO A 464 16.87 -16.65 3.32
C PRO A 464 18.01 -16.96 4.30
N LEU A 465 18.74 -15.92 4.73
CA LEU A 465 19.71 -16.00 5.82
C LEU A 465 18.99 -15.76 7.16
N ALA A 466 17.93 -16.53 7.40
CA ALA A 466 17.15 -16.45 8.61
C ALA A 466 17.98 -16.97 9.80
N PRO A 467 18.09 -16.21 10.90
CA PRO A 467 18.87 -16.66 12.03
C PRO A 467 18.17 -17.83 12.74
N THR A 468 18.98 -18.70 13.32
CA THR A 468 18.52 -19.71 14.27
C THR A 468 18.37 -19.05 15.64
N VAL A 469 17.24 -19.29 16.30
CA VAL A 469 16.98 -18.87 17.67
C VAL A 469 16.96 -20.11 18.56
N THR A 470 17.74 -20.05 19.63
CA THR A 470 17.73 -21.04 20.71
C THR A 470 17.09 -20.43 21.95
N VAL A 471 16.36 -21.25 22.69
CA VAL A 471 15.74 -20.89 23.96
C VAL A 471 16.37 -21.74 25.03
N THR A 472 16.92 -21.11 26.07
CA THR A 472 17.50 -21.81 27.22
C THR A 472 16.67 -21.57 28.47
N ASN A 473 16.61 -22.57 29.34
CA ASN A 473 16.03 -22.41 30.67
C ASN A 473 17.01 -21.65 31.60
N SER A 474 16.59 -21.39 32.84
CA SER A 474 17.42 -20.70 33.83
C SER A 474 18.70 -21.44 34.23
N LEU A 475 18.81 -22.74 33.91
CA LEU A 475 20.01 -23.55 34.11
C LEU A 475 20.95 -23.51 32.89
N GLY A 476 20.57 -22.80 31.82
CA GLY A 476 21.33 -22.71 30.58
C GLY A 476 21.09 -23.87 29.60
N GLU A 477 20.18 -24.80 29.92
CA GLU A 477 19.87 -25.93 29.05
C GLU A 477 18.98 -25.48 27.89
N GLN A 478 19.30 -25.90 26.67
CA GLN A 478 18.48 -25.63 25.50
C GLN A 478 17.16 -26.42 25.58
N VAL A 479 16.04 -25.69 25.60
CA VAL A 479 14.69 -26.26 25.66
C VAL A 479 13.93 -26.14 24.34
N ALA A 480 14.37 -25.27 23.44
CA ALA A 480 13.82 -25.15 22.09
C ALA A 480 14.84 -24.55 21.11
N GLU A 481 14.67 -24.86 19.83
CA GLU A 481 15.41 -24.27 18.73
C GLU A 481 14.49 -24.15 17.51
N GLY A 482 14.68 -23.08 16.73
CA GLY A 482 14.00 -22.95 15.45
C GLY A 482 14.54 -21.79 14.63
N THR A 483 14.20 -21.80 13.34
CA THR A 483 14.47 -20.66 12.46
C THR A 483 13.54 -19.51 12.81
N MET A 484 14.09 -18.31 12.97
CA MET A 484 13.29 -17.09 13.10
C MET A 484 13.03 -16.52 11.71
N PRO A 485 11.83 -16.72 11.14
CA PRO A 485 11.50 -16.05 9.89
C PRO A 485 11.54 -14.53 10.12
N PHE A 486 12.09 -13.81 9.15
CA PHE A 486 11.96 -12.36 9.14
C PHE A 486 10.47 -12.00 9.02
N GLY A 487 10.01 -11.11 9.92
CA GLY A 487 8.59 -10.88 10.23
C GLY A 487 7.80 -10.03 9.26
#